data_AF-A0A496UI83-F1
#
_entry.id   AF-A0A496UI83-F1
#
_cell.length_a   1.000
_cell.length_b   1.000
_cell.length_c   1.000
_cell.angle_alpha   90.00
_cell.angle_beta   90.00
_cell.angle_gamma   90.00
#
_symmetry.space_group_name_H-M   'P 1'
#
loop_
_entity.id
_entity.type
_entity.pdbx_description
1 polymer ?
#
loop_
_entity_poly.entity_id
_entity_poly.type
_entity_poly.pdbx_seq_one_letter_code
_entity_poly.pdbx_strand_id
1 'polypeptide(L)'
;MLAVCMDSSEMAFPGGSFDMVCISNSLHHMARLDDTLAEMMRVLRPGGHFLVREMYCDNQTEAQMTHVLMHEWWASIDTLRGVPHFSTFTREKILQVCEELGPEELITGDYSFPGSDSMDKGTLDHLNGAIDTYIARIEGLESNSELVERGEQLRERLYSAGFQGATSLVLLGRKPSSGI
;
A
#
# COMPACT_ATOMS: atom_id res chain seq x y z
N MET A 1 -13.51 -18.31 -9.13
CA MET A 1 -13.79 -16.95 -8.63
C MET A 1 -13.79 -16.02 -9.83
N LEU A 2 -14.91 -15.35 -10.12
CA LEU A 2 -14.97 -14.37 -11.20
C LEU A 2 -14.56 -13.02 -10.63
N ALA A 3 -13.45 -12.46 -11.12
CA ALA A 3 -13.11 -11.07 -10.85
C ALA A 3 -14.03 -10.15 -11.67
N VAL A 4 -14.51 -9.07 -11.07
CA VAL A 4 -15.25 -8.02 -11.78
C VAL A 4 -14.36 -6.79 -11.84
N CYS A 5 -14.32 -6.13 -13.01
CA CYS A 5 -13.57 -4.90 -13.20
C CYS A 5 -14.50 -3.71 -12.93
N MET A 6 -14.16 -2.88 -11.94
CA MET A 6 -14.89 -1.67 -11.55
C MET A 6 -13.90 -0.63 -11.01
N ASP A 7 -14.31 0.64 -10.97
CA ASP A 7 -13.62 1.69 -10.22
C ASP A 7 -13.95 1.53 -8.73
N SER A 8 -12.95 1.59 -7.85
CA SER A 8 -13.15 1.46 -6.41
C SER A 8 -13.89 2.65 -5.81
N SER A 9 -13.85 3.80 -6.47
CA SER A 9 -14.58 5.04 -6.13
C SER A 9 -15.99 5.10 -6.71
N GLU A 10 -16.41 4.09 -7.47
CA GLU A 10 -17.77 3.97 -8.02
C GLU A 10 -18.14 2.50 -8.30
N MET A 11 -18.53 1.76 -7.26
CA MET A 11 -18.85 0.34 -7.38
C MET A 11 -20.30 0.11 -7.80
N ALA A 12 -20.53 -0.80 -8.75
CA ALA A 12 -21.88 -1.16 -9.20
C ALA A 12 -22.67 -2.04 -8.20
N PHE A 13 -22.09 -2.35 -7.04
CA PHE A 13 -22.77 -3.11 -6.00
C PHE A 13 -23.82 -2.26 -5.27
N PRO A 14 -25.00 -2.80 -4.92
CA PRO A 14 -25.95 -2.11 -4.05
C PRO A 14 -25.34 -1.78 -2.68
N GLY A 15 -25.89 -0.77 -2.01
CA GLY A 15 -25.49 -0.45 -0.64
C GLY A 15 -25.81 -1.61 0.31
N GLY A 16 -24.93 -1.87 1.27
CA GLY A 16 -25.11 -2.93 2.26
C GLY A 16 -25.11 -4.36 1.72
N SER A 17 -24.43 -4.61 0.61
CA SER A 17 -24.34 -5.92 -0.04
C SER A 17 -23.35 -6.88 0.61
N PHE A 18 -22.40 -6.39 1.41
CA PHE A 18 -21.32 -7.21 1.98
C PHE A 18 -21.32 -7.20 3.50
N ASP A 19 -21.00 -8.35 4.09
CA ASP A 19 -20.69 -8.51 5.52
C ASP A 19 -19.31 -7.94 5.89
N MET A 20 -18.37 -8.00 4.94
CA MET A 20 -17.00 -7.53 5.11
C MET A 20 -16.47 -6.91 3.81
N VAL A 21 -15.74 -5.80 3.93
CA VAL A 21 -15.02 -5.14 2.82
C VAL A 21 -13.56 -4.98 3.21
N CYS A 22 -12.64 -5.37 2.34
CA CYS A 22 -11.20 -5.36 2.64
C CYS A 22 -10.43 -4.52 1.62
N ILE A 23 -9.41 -3.81 2.08
CA ILE A 23 -8.40 -3.17 1.24
C ILE A 23 -7.01 -3.48 1.82
N SER A 24 -6.09 -3.92 0.98
CA SER A 24 -4.79 -4.42 1.41
C SER A 24 -3.68 -3.93 0.47
N ASN A 25 -2.77 -3.11 0.99
CA ASN A 25 -1.67 -2.47 0.26
C ASN A 25 -2.18 -1.78 -1.02
N SER A 26 -3.13 -0.87 -0.85
CA SER A 26 -3.83 -0.24 -1.98
C SER A 26 -4.27 1.18 -1.71
N LEU A 27 -4.31 1.65 -0.46
CA LEU A 27 -4.75 3.01 -0.13
C LEU A 27 -3.89 4.04 -0.86
N HIS A 28 -2.56 3.85 -0.88
CA HIS A 28 -1.61 4.73 -1.55
C HIS A 28 -1.62 4.61 -3.09
N HIS A 29 -2.49 3.77 -3.66
CA HIS A 29 -2.76 3.74 -5.11
C HIS A 29 -4.07 4.47 -5.47
N MET A 30 -4.88 4.88 -4.48
CA MET A 30 -6.20 5.47 -4.75
C MET A 30 -6.07 6.96 -5.06
N ALA A 31 -6.29 7.33 -6.33
CA ALA A 31 -6.32 8.74 -6.74
C ALA A 31 -7.49 9.53 -6.12
N ARG A 32 -8.58 8.83 -5.79
CA ARG A 32 -9.78 9.35 -5.13
C ARG A 32 -10.04 8.62 -3.81
N LEU A 33 -9.05 8.62 -2.92
CA LEU A 33 -9.06 7.84 -1.68
C LEU A 33 -10.36 8.01 -0.87
N ASP A 34 -10.81 9.25 -0.66
CA ASP A 34 -12.02 9.54 0.12
C ASP A 34 -13.27 8.91 -0.52
N ASP A 35 -13.38 8.97 -1.86
CA ASP A 35 -14.49 8.37 -2.59
C ASP A 35 -14.43 6.83 -2.54
N THR A 36 -13.22 6.25 -2.66
CA THR A 36 -13.02 4.80 -2.50
C THR A 36 -13.47 4.34 -1.11
N LEU A 37 -13.09 5.06 -0.07
CA LEU A 37 -13.47 4.72 1.31
C LEU A 37 -14.97 4.91 1.54
N ALA A 38 -15.57 5.97 0.99
CA ALA A 38 -17.01 6.18 1.02
C ALA A 38 -17.75 5.03 0.34
N GLU A 39 -17.27 4.55 -0.81
CA GLU A 39 -17.83 3.40 -1.51
C GLU A 39 -17.66 2.10 -0.73
N MET A 40 -16.48 1.84 -0.14
CA MET A 40 -16.27 0.71 0.76
C MET A 40 -17.31 0.70 1.88
N MET A 41 -17.53 1.86 2.51
CA MET A 41 -18.52 1.99 3.58
C MET A 41 -19.95 1.90 3.06
N ARG A 42 -20.26 2.38 1.85
CA ARG A 42 -21.60 2.28 1.25
C ARG A 42 -22.00 0.83 0.99
N VAL A 43 -21.13 0.04 0.37
CA VAL A 43 -21.41 -1.35 0.02
C VAL A 43 -21.36 -2.28 1.25
N LEU A 44 -20.70 -1.86 2.33
CA LEU A 44 -20.69 -2.56 3.62
C LEU A 44 -22.04 -2.39 4.34
N ARG A 45 -22.62 -3.50 4.81
CA ARG A 45 -23.89 -3.45 5.57
C ARG A 45 -23.71 -2.81 6.95
N PRO A 46 -24.75 -2.20 7.54
CA PRO A 46 -24.72 -1.81 8.95
C PRO A 46 -24.32 -2.99 9.86
N GLY A 47 -23.41 -2.73 10.80
CA GLY A 47 -22.83 -3.75 11.67
C GLY A 47 -21.83 -4.70 11.00
N GLY A 48 -21.53 -4.53 9.70
CA GLY A 48 -20.48 -5.25 8.99
C GLY A 48 -19.08 -4.72 9.33
N HIS A 49 -18.04 -5.41 8.86
CA HIS A 49 -16.65 -5.07 9.15
C HIS A 49 -15.90 -4.54 7.93
N PHE A 50 -15.01 -3.57 8.13
CA PHE A 50 -13.97 -3.26 7.15
C PHE A 50 -12.61 -3.69 7.68
N LEU A 51 -11.77 -4.21 6.78
CA LEU A 51 -10.39 -4.58 7.07
C LEU A 51 -9.46 -3.75 6.19
N VAL A 52 -8.61 -2.95 6.82
CA VAL A 52 -7.53 -2.22 6.16
C VAL A 52 -6.22 -2.86 6.55
N ARG A 53 -5.39 -3.19 5.56
CA ARG A 53 -3.97 -3.50 5.77
C ARG A 53 -3.16 -2.58 4.89
N GLU A 54 -2.29 -1.78 5.45
CA GLU A 54 -1.49 -0.85 4.65
C GLU A 54 -0.09 -0.70 5.22
N MET A 55 0.92 -0.70 4.35
CA MET A 55 2.30 -0.44 4.77
C MET A 55 2.48 1.03 5.16
N TYR A 56 3.34 1.31 6.14
CA TYR A 56 3.66 2.67 6.53
C TYR A 56 5.15 3.01 6.39
N CYS A 57 5.45 4.28 6.16
CA CYS A 57 6.80 4.74 5.82
C CYS A 57 7.71 5.02 7.04
N ASP A 58 7.15 5.20 8.23
CA ASP A 58 7.86 5.60 9.43
C ASP A 58 8.20 4.43 10.38
N ASN A 59 9.18 4.62 11.27
CA ASN A 59 9.53 3.68 12.34
C ASN A 59 9.87 2.23 11.89
N GLN A 60 10.44 2.08 10.69
CA GLN A 60 10.88 0.80 10.13
C GLN A 60 12.30 0.43 10.57
N THR A 61 12.62 -0.87 10.61
CA THR A 61 14.02 -1.32 10.71
C THR A 61 14.80 -1.00 9.43
N GLU A 62 16.14 -1.09 9.45
CA GLU A 62 16.98 -0.80 8.27
C GLU A 62 16.59 -1.62 7.04
N ALA A 63 16.35 -2.92 7.20
CA ALA A 63 15.96 -3.81 6.11
C ALA A 63 14.54 -3.51 5.59
N GLN A 64 13.63 -3.10 6.49
CA GLN A 64 12.28 -2.70 6.13
C GLN A 64 12.24 -1.33 5.42
N MET A 65 13.15 -0.43 5.81
CA MET A 65 13.30 0.86 5.15
C MET A 65 13.77 0.70 3.70
N THR A 66 14.51 -0.37 3.37
CA THR A 66 14.80 -0.71 1.97
C THR A 66 13.50 -0.90 1.18
N HIS A 67 12.50 -1.61 1.72
CA HIS A 67 11.21 -1.75 1.05
C HIS A 67 10.50 -0.40 0.87
N VAL A 68 10.45 0.44 1.90
CA VAL A 68 9.83 1.79 1.81
C VAL A 68 10.50 2.64 0.71
N LEU A 69 11.83 2.71 0.70
CA LEU A 69 12.57 3.52 -0.26
C LEU A 69 12.45 3.00 -1.70
N MET A 70 12.40 1.68 -1.87
CA MET A 70 12.12 1.05 -3.16
C MET A 70 10.70 1.36 -3.63
N HIS A 71 9.71 1.27 -2.74
CA HIS A 71 8.31 1.55 -3.07
C HIS A 71 8.10 3.00 -3.48
N GLU A 72 8.75 3.94 -2.79
CA GLU A 72 8.75 5.36 -3.16
C GLU A 72 9.40 5.62 -4.53
N TRP A 73 10.46 4.86 -4.86
CA TRP A 73 11.12 4.95 -6.16
C TRP A 73 10.23 4.38 -7.28
N TRP A 74 9.57 3.23 -7.05
CA TRP A 74 8.57 2.68 -7.97
C TRP A 74 7.42 3.66 -8.19
N ALA A 75 6.88 4.24 -7.12
CA ALA A 75 5.82 5.25 -7.16
C ALA A 75 6.18 6.46 -8.02
N SER A 76 7.41 6.94 -7.91
CA SER A 76 7.93 8.06 -8.71
C SER A 76 7.93 7.72 -10.21
N ILE A 77 8.39 6.52 -10.57
CA ILE A 77 8.47 6.08 -11.97
C ILE A 77 7.08 5.83 -12.56
N ASP A 78 6.22 5.12 -11.82
CA ASP A 78 4.86 4.81 -12.22
C ASP A 78 4.04 6.09 -12.44
N THR A 79 4.16 7.06 -11.51
CA THR A 79 3.48 8.36 -11.63
C THR A 79 3.92 9.12 -12.88
N LEU A 80 5.22 9.15 -13.20
CA LEU A 80 5.72 9.78 -14.43
C LEU A 80 5.22 9.08 -15.70
N ARG A 81 4.84 7.80 -15.60
CA ARG A 81 4.23 7.02 -16.67
C ARG A 81 2.69 7.11 -16.68
N GLY A 82 2.11 7.95 -15.82
CA GLY A 82 0.66 8.14 -15.74
C GLY A 82 -0.08 7.01 -15.01
N VAL A 83 0.63 6.15 -14.27
CA VAL A 83 0.04 5.12 -13.42
C VAL A 83 -0.07 5.66 -11.99
N PRO A 84 -1.27 5.73 -11.38
CA PRO A 84 -1.43 6.20 -10.02
C PRO A 84 -0.68 5.33 -9.00
N HIS A 85 0.36 5.90 -8.39
CA HIS A 85 1.14 5.26 -7.36
C HIS A 85 1.76 6.37 -6.49
N PHE A 86 1.19 6.59 -5.31
CA PHE A 86 1.56 7.69 -4.44
C PHE A 86 2.49 7.24 -3.31
N SER A 87 3.13 8.21 -2.65
CA SER A 87 3.98 7.95 -1.50
C SER A 87 3.21 7.23 -0.39
N THR A 88 3.90 6.33 0.29
CA THR A 88 3.31 5.55 1.37
C THR A 88 3.02 6.44 2.59
N PHE A 89 1.90 6.18 3.26
CA PHE A 89 1.44 6.99 4.39
C PHE A 89 2.27 6.74 5.65
N THR A 90 2.26 7.69 6.58
CA THR A 90 2.68 7.40 7.96
C THR A 90 1.66 6.49 8.63
N ARG A 91 2.10 5.75 9.66
CA ARG A 91 1.21 4.91 10.47
C ARG A 91 0.04 5.73 11.04
N GLU A 92 0.32 6.94 11.52
CA GLU A 92 -0.68 7.87 12.05
C GLU A 92 -1.71 8.27 11.00
N LYS A 93 -1.28 8.56 9.77
CA LYS A 93 -2.22 8.94 8.70
C LYS A 93 -3.16 7.78 8.33
N ILE A 94 -2.66 6.54 8.29
CA ILE A 94 -3.50 5.36 8.03
C ILE A 94 -4.55 5.21 9.13
N LEU A 95 -4.15 5.36 10.40
CA LEU A 95 -5.06 5.29 11.54
C LEU A 95 -6.14 6.38 11.44
N GLN A 96 -5.73 7.64 11.23
CA GLN A 96 -6.65 8.78 11.11
C GLN A 96 -7.70 8.55 10.03
N VAL A 97 -7.28 8.11 8.84
CA VAL A 97 -8.20 7.84 7.71
C VAL A 97 -9.24 6.78 8.07
N CYS A 98 -8.87 5.77 8.86
CA CYS A 98 -9.81 4.73 9.30
C CYS A 98 -10.71 5.20 10.45
N GLU A 99 -10.23 6.05 11.35
CA GLU A 99 -11.03 6.66 12.42
C GLU A 99 -12.10 7.60 11.85
N GLU A 100 -11.77 8.35 10.78
CA GLU A 100 -12.69 9.24 10.08
C GLU A 100 -13.87 8.51 9.43
N LEU A 101 -13.80 7.18 9.25
CA LEU A 101 -14.94 6.35 8.81
C LEU A 101 -16.01 6.15 9.88
N GLY A 102 -15.75 6.61 11.11
CA GLY A 102 -16.67 6.52 12.25
C GLY A 102 -17.06 5.10 12.67
N PRO A 103 -16.12 4.16 12.85
CA PRO A 103 -16.45 2.82 13.34
C PRO A 103 -16.98 2.82 14.78
N GLU A 104 -17.89 1.90 15.12
CA GLU A 104 -18.33 1.69 16.51
C GLU A 104 -17.29 0.92 17.34
N GLU A 105 -16.42 0.17 16.67
CA GLU A 105 -15.30 -0.57 17.25
C GLU A 105 -14.14 -0.56 16.26
N LEU A 106 -12.91 -0.33 16.75
CA LEU A 106 -11.69 -0.35 15.94
C LEU A 106 -10.60 -1.14 16.67
N ILE A 107 -10.15 -2.22 16.05
CA ILE A 107 -9.03 -3.03 16.51
C ILE A 107 -7.85 -2.79 15.58
N THR A 108 -6.69 -2.48 16.16
CA THR A 108 -5.46 -2.20 15.39
C THR A 108 -4.33 -3.11 15.79
N GLY A 109 -3.47 -3.48 14.85
CA GLY A 109 -2.23 -4.19 15.12
C GLY A 109 -1.18 -3.94 14.05
N ASP A 110 0.07 -3.82 14.48
CA ASP A 110 1.22 -3.75 13.59
C ASP A 110 1.64 -5.16 13.18
N TYR A 111 1.73 -5.39 11.88
CA TYR A 111 2.08 -6.68 11.30
C TYR A 111 3.32 -6.57 10.42
N SER A 112 4.39 -7.23 10.85
CA SER A 112 5.58 -7.51 10.06
C SER A 112 5.67 -9.02 9.85
N PHE A 113 6.06 -9.48 8.66
CA PHE A 113 6.22 -10.91 8.40
C PHE A 113 7.37 -11.47 9.25
N PRO A 114 7.10 -12.36 10.23
CA PRO A 114 8.15 -12.82 11.14
C PRO A 114 9.07 -13.82 10.44
N GLY A 115 10.38 -13.72 10.69
CA GLY A 115 11.35 -14.76 10.34
C GLY A 115 11.87 -14.78 8.90
N SER A 116 11.64 -13.75 8.09
CA SER A 116 12.34 -13.62 6.81
C SER A 116 13.80 -13.21 7.05
N ASP A 117 14.75 -14.03 6.59
CA ASP A 117 16.16 -13.63 6.50
C ASP A 117 16.26 -12.40 5.59
N SER A 118 16.66 -11.27 6.14
CA SER A 118 16.79 -10.02 5.39
C SER A 118 17.87 -10.09 4.31
N MET A 119 18.79 -11.06 4.42
CA MET A 119 19.88 -11.31 3.48
C MET A 119 19.63 -12.54 2.60
N ASP A 120 18.37 -13.00 2.51
CA ASP A 120 18.01 -14.11 1.64
C ASP A 120 18.40 -13.79 0.19
N LYS A 121 19.38 -14.54 -0.34
CA LYS A 121 19.96 -14.29 -1.65
C LYS A 121 18.92 -14.36 -2.77
N GLY A 122 17.95 -15.28 -2.69
CA GLY A 122 16.92 -15.41 -3.71
C GLY A 122 16.04 -14.15 -3.80
N THR A 123 15.67 -13.61 -2.65
CA THR A 123 14.92 -12.35 -2.53
C THR A 123 15.74 -11.17 -3.04
N LEU A 124 17.01 -11.05 -2.64
CA LEU A 124 17.87 -9.96 -3.09
C LEU A 124 18.12 -10.00 -4.61
N ASP A 125 18.40 -11.17 -5.18
CA ASP A 125 18.62 -11.34 -6.63
C ASP A 125 17.33 -11.03 -7.42
N HIS A 126 16.16 -11.41 -6.89
CA HIS A 126 14.86 -11.07 -7.50
C HIS A 126 14.63 -9.55 -7.51
N LEU A 127 14.85 -8.88 -6.37
CA LEU A 127 14.68 -7.44 -6.25
C LEU A 127 15.70 -6.66 -7.10
N ASN A 128 16.93 -7.16 -7.19
CA ASN A 128 17.93 -6.63 -8.09
C ASN A 128 17.48 -6.68 -9.56
N GLY A 129 16.87 -7.78 -10.00
CA GLY A 129 16.25 -7.86 -11.33
C GLY A 129 15.01 -6.97 -11.51
N ALA A 130 14.26 -6.72 -10.42
CA ALA A 130 13.17 -5.74 -10.44
C ALA A 130 13.69 -4.31 -10.62
N ILE A 131 14.85 -3.97 -10.05
CA ILE A 131 15.52 -2.67 -10.30
C ILE A 131 15.84 -2.53 -11.78
N ASP A 132 16.43 -3.55 -12.42
CA ASP A 132 16.72 -3.50 -13.87
C ASP A 132 15.45 -3.25 -14.69
N THR A 133 14.35 -3.91 -14.32
CA THR A 133 13.05 -3.76 -14.97
C THR A 133 12.53 -2.32 -14.84
N TYR A 134 12.65 -1.71 -13.66
CA TYR A 134 12.21 -0.33 -13.46
C TYR A 134 13.15 0.68 -14.13
N ILE A 135 14.46 0.44 -14.16
CA ILE A 135 15.40 1.28 -14.91
C ILE A 135 15.06 1.29 -16.39
N ALA A 136 14.73 0.14 -16.99
CA ALA A 136 14.26 0.08 -18.37
C ALA A 136 12.96 0.89 -18.59
N ARG A 137 12.06 0.95 -17.59
CA ARG A 137 10.87 1.80 -17.63
C ARG A 137 11.18 3.30 -17.52
N ILE A 138 12.41 3.69 -17.20
CA ILE A 138 12.81 5.10 -17.16
C ILE A 138 13.23 5.59 -18.56
N GLU A 139 13.60 4.69 -19.48
CA GLU A 139 14.04 5.03 -20.82
C GLU A 139 12.99 5.85 -21.60
N GLY A 140 13.41 7.01 -22.13
CA GLY A 140 12.52 7.92 -22.86
C GLY A 140 11.69 8.86 -21.98
N LEU A 141 11.89 8.88 -20.66
CA LEU A 141 11.46 9.99 -19.81
C LEU A 141 12.48 11.14 -19.89
N GLU A 142 12.02 12.40 -19.91
CA GLU A 142 12.90 13.57 -19.85
C GLU A 142 13.52 13.74 -18.47
N SER A 143 14.77 14.22 -18.38
CA SER A 143 15.49 14.53 -17.13
C SER A 143 15.51 13.40 -16.10
N ASN A 144 15.89 12.20 -16.54
CA ASN A 144 15.67 10.95 -15.81
C ASN A 144 16.91 10.39 -15.07
N SER A 145 18.04 11.09 -15.11
CA SER A 145 19.31 10.61 -14.53
C SER A 145 19.25 10.39 -13.02
N GLU A 146 18.51 11.25 -12.30
CA GLU A 146 18.34 11.12 -10.84
C GLU A 146 17.58 9.85 -10.45
N LEU A 147 16.60 9.42 -11.26
CA LEU A 147 15.84 8.20 -10.99
C LEU A 147 16.69 6.95 -11.25
N VAL A 148 17.55 6.98 -12.27
CA VAL A 148 18.51 5.90 -12.52
C VAL A 148 19.52 5.82 -11.37
N GLU A 149 20.10 6.95 -10.97
CA GLU A 149 21.03 7.01 -9.84
C GLU A 149 20.41 6.48 -8.55
N ARG A 150 19.18 6.89 -8.23
CA ARG A 150 18.45 6.38 -7.06
C ARG A 150 18.21 4.87 -7.14
N GLY A 151 17.94 4.33 -8.33
CA GLY A 151 17.82 2.88 -8.55
C GLY A 151 19.11 2.13 -8.21
N GLU A 152 20.26 2.66 -8.64
CA GLU A 152 21.56 2.07 -8.33
C GLU A 152 21.94 2.21 -6.84
N GLN A 153 21.60 3.33 -6.20
CA GLN A 153 21.76 3.48 -4.74
C GLN A 153 20.90 2.46 -3.96
N LEU A 154 19.67 2.20 -4.43
CA LEU A 154 18.81 1.16 -3.86
C LEU A 154 19.42 -0.25 -4.05
N ARG A 155 20.09 -0.48 -5.18
CA ARG A 155 20.80 -1.74 -5.44
C ARG A 155 21.93 -1.95 -4.43
N GLU A 156 22.75 -0.92 -4.18
CA GLU A 156 23.79 -0.97 -3.15
C GLU A 156 23.18 -1.20 -1.75
N ARG A 157 22.06 -0.53 -1.46
CA ARG A 157 21.33 -0.71 -0.20
C ARG A 157 20.83 -2.14 -0.01
N LEU A 158 20.27 -2.79 -1.05
CA LEU A 158 19.78 -4.17 -0.97
C LEU A 158 20.85 -5.12 -0.43
N TYR A 159 22.09 -5.00 -0.90
CA TYR A 159 23.17 -5.91 -0.50
C TYR A 159 23.89 -5.49 0.80
N SER A 160 23.68 -4.26 1.28
CA SER A 160 24.31 -3.76 2.51
C SER A 160 23.38 -3.79 3.73
N ALA A 161 22.10 -3.45 3.56
CA ALA A 161 21.09 -3.40 4.61
C ALA A 161 20.09 -4.55 4.56
N GLY A 162 20.03 -5.29 3.45
CA GLY A 162 19.05 -6.34 3.23
C GLY A 162 17.66 -5.81 2.89
N PHE A 163 16.71 -6.73 2.81
CA PHE A 163 15.31 -6.45 2.51
C PHE A 163 14.37 -7.21 3.43
N GLN A 164 13.40 -6.51 4.01
CA GLN A 164 12.23 -7.11 4.62
C GLN A 164 11.00 -6.30 4.21
N GLY A 165 9.85 -6.95 4.10
CA GLY A 165 8.59 -6.21 3.87
C GLY A 165 8.35 -5.22 5.01
N ALA A 166 8.14 -3.96 4.64
CA ALA A 166 7.77 -2.90 5.58
C ALA A 166 6.58 -3.33 6.43
N THR A 167 6.60 -2.94 7.71
CA THR A 167 5.50 -3.21 8.64
C THR A 167 4.22 -2.58 8.10
N SER A 168 3.12 -3.33 8.19
CA SER A 168 1.79 -2.85 7.85
C SER A 168 0.98 -2.59 9.10
N LEU A 169 0.20 -1.52 9.11
CA LEU A 169 -0.88 -1.37 10.07
C LEU A 169 -2.07 -2.18 9.57
N VAL A 170 -2.61 -3.05 10.43
CA VAL A 170 -3.84 -3.81 10.19
C VAL A 170 -4.92 -3.22 11.09
N LEU A 171 -6.05 -2.84 10.50
CA LEU A 171 -7.21 -2.28 11.18
C LEU A 171 -8.46 -3.07 10.84
N LEU A 172 -9.16 -3.56 11.86
CA LEU A 172 -10.49 -4.13 11.74
C LEU A 172 -11.47 -3.16 12.40
N GLY A 173 -12.28 -2.50 11.58
CA GLY A 173 -13.33 -1.59 12.04
C GLY A 173 -14.71 -2.19 11.85
N ARG A 174 -15.64 -1.88 12.76
CA ARG A 174 -17.05 -2.26 12.62
C ARG A 174 -17.89 -1.03 12.26
N LYS A 175 -18.62 -1.11 11.15
CA LYS A 175 -19.55 -0.05 10.71
C LYS A 175 -20.72 0.04 11.69
N PRO A 176 -21.15 1.26 12.10
CA PRO A 176 -22.29 1.43 12.98
C PRO A 176 -23.55 0.66 12.53
N SER A 177 -24.23 0.03 13.47
CA SER A 177 -25.43 -0.78 13.21
C SER A 177 -26.68 0.05 12.86
N SER A 178 -26.69 1.34 13.20
CA SER A 178 -27.73 2.32 12.87
C SER A 178 -27.12 3.45 12.04
N GLY A 179 -27.72 3.76 10.89
CA GLY A 179 -27.34 4.97 10.13
C GLY A 179 -27.60 6.22 10.97
N ILE A 180 -26.72 7.21 10.89
CA ILE A 180 -27.00 8.58 11.34
C ILE A 180 -28.07 9.16 10.41
#